data_AF-A0A6P0T0Q5-F1
#
_entry.id   AF-A0A6P0T0Q5-F1
#
_cell.length_a   1.000
_cell.length_b   1.000
_cell.length_c   1.000
_cell.angle_alpha   90.00
_cell.angle_beta   90.00
_cell.angle_gamma   90.00
#
_symmetry.space_group_name_H-M   'P 1'
#
loop_
_entity.id
_entity.type
_entity.pdbx_description
1 polymer ?
#
loop_
_entity_poly.entity_id
_entity_poly.type
_entity_poly.pdbx_seq_one_letter_code
_entity_poly.pdbx_strand_id
1 'polypeptide(L)'
;RARARIHSGALSKALTEIRRNPDYDNCLKIAVWHHPLNSDGSDRITDQGFMQQLAVAGFRLFLHGHIHKAQATVFPYDKIPGGRKLDGICAGTFSAPTFELRSAYPWQYNLLKINDNQLTVYTRRREEENGAWKPDARWTQGPRLGSLDYYSIDL
;
A
#
# COMPACT_ATOMS: atom_id res chain seq x y z
N ARG A 1 1.09 -10.05 23.08
CA ARG A 1 0.85 -9.66 21.67
C ARG A 1 1.41 -8.25 21.47
N ALA A 2 2.33 -8.07 20.54
CA ALA A 2 3.04 -6.81 20.35
C ALA A 2 2.11 -5.77 19.70
N ARG A 3 2.03 -4.59 20.30
CA ARG A 3 1.37 -3.41 19.72
C ARG A 3 2.13 -2.97 18.47
N ALA A 4 1.47 -2.95 17.32
CA ALA A 4 2.02 -2.30 16.13
C ALA A 4 1.93 -0.78 16.27
N ARG A 5 3.05 -0.08 16.10
CA ARG A 5 3.10 1.39 16.13
C ARG A 5 4.21 1.92 15.24
N ILE A 6 4.00 3.13 14.73
CA ILE A 6 5.08 3.93 14.15
C ILE A 6 5.79 4.69 15.26
N HIS A 7 7.12 4.67 15.29
CA HIS A 7 7.88 5.39 16.29
C HIS A 7 7.91 6.90 15.95
N SER A 8 7.20 7.72 16.72
CA SER A 8 7.01 9.15 16.45
C SER A 8 8.33 9.91 16.29
N GLY A 9 9.29 9.70 17.19
CA GLY A 9 10.59 10.38 17.11
C GLY A 9 11.40 10.01 15.86
N ALA A 10 11.24 8.78 15.34
CA ALA A 10 11.95 8.35 14.14
C ALA A 10 11.31 8.98 12.90
N LEU A 11 9.97 9.00 12.86
CA LEU A 11 9.22 9.68 11.82
C LEU A 11 9.56 11.18 11.78
N SER A 12 9.49 11.89 12.91
CA SER A 12 9.77 13.33 12.95
C SER A 12 11.19 13.67 12.53
N LYS A 13 12.17 12.81 12.87
CA LYS A 13 13.55 12.95 12.40
C LYS A 13 13.62 12.79 10.87
N ALA A 14 13.07 11.71 10.33
CA ALA A 14 13.08 11.46 8.88
C ALA A 14 12.37 12.58 8.09
N LEU A 15 11.20 13.04 8.55
CA LEU A 15 10.48 14.15 7.92
C LEU A 15 11.27 15.47 7.97
N THR A 16 12.05 15.69 9.04
CA THR A 16 12.93 16.86 9.15
C THR A 16 14.10 16.78 8.17
N GLU A 17 14.70 15.60 8.02
CA GLU A 17 15.78 15.37 7.04
C GLU A 17 15.27 15.57 5.60
N ILE A 18 14.12 14.99 5.27
CA ILE A 18 13.47 15.17 3.97
C ILE A 18 13.21 16.65 3.69
N ARG A 19 12.57 17.37 4.62
CA ARG A 19 12.25 18.79 4.45
C ARG A 19 13.47 19.69 4.30
N ARG A 20 14.61 19.32 4.88
CA ARG A 20 15.85 20.13 4.83
C ARG A 20 16.68 19.88 3.59
N ASN A 21 16.38 18.82 2.83
CA ASN A 21 17.10 18.50 1.61
C ASN A 21 16.21 18.79 0.39
N PRO A 22 16.51 19.85 -0.39
CA PRO A 22 15.72 20.24 -1.56
C PRO A 22 15.70 19.17 -2.67
N ASP A 23 16.65 18.23 -2.69
CA ASP A 23 16.66 17.12 -3.65
C ASP A 23 15.36 16.30 -3.58
N TYR A 24 14.68 16.29 -2.42
CA TYR A 24 13.44 15.55 -2.23
C TYR A 24 12.18 16.32 -2.62
N ASP A 25 12.24 17.61 -2.95
CA ASP A 25 11.05 18.44 -3.18
C ASP A 25 10.17 17.84 -4.29
N ASN A 26 10.80 17.46 -5.40
CA ASN A 26 10.13 16.93 -6.59
C ASN A 26 10.16 15.39 -6.71
N CYS A 27 10.56 14.68 -5.65
CA CYS A 27 10.51 13.22 -5.66
C CYS A 27 9.10 12.69 -5.37
N LEU A 28 8.75 11.58 -6.03
CA LEU A 28 7.67 10.71 -5.58
C LEU A 28 8.04 10.11 -4.21
N LYS A 29 7.28 10.47 -3.18
CA LYS A 29 7.51 10.02 -1.81
C LYS A 29 6.58 8.85 -1.47
N ILE A 30 7.18 7.72 -1.12
CA ILE A 30 6.49 6.45 -0.79
C ILE A 30 6.83 6.07 0.65
N ALA A 31 5.81 5.91 1.49
CA ALA A 31 5.99 5.42 2.85
C ALA A 31 5.79 3.91 2.89
N VAL A 32 6.57 3.19 3.70
CA VAL A 32 6.49 1.72 3.79
C VAL A 32 6.49 1.29 5.25
N TRP A 33 5.53 0.45 5.63
CA TRP A 33 5.48 -0.19 6.95
C TRP A 33 4.72 -1.52 6.85
N HIS A 34 4.76 -2.37 7.88
CA HIS A 34 4.20 -3.71 7.76
C HIS A 34 2.70 -3.81 8.08
N HIS A 35 2.28 -3.35 9.25
CA HIS A 35 0.91 -3.54 9.76
C HIS A 35 -0.11 -2.61 9.10
N PRO A 36 -1.36 -3.05 8.92
CA PRO A 36 -2.40 -2.22 8.29
C PRO A 36 -2.87 -1.09 9.21
N LEU A 37 -3.46 -0.06 8.61
CA LEU A 37 -4.24 0.95 9.35
C LEU A 37 -5.59 0.39 9.79
N ASN A 38 -6.22 -0.43 8.94
CA ASN A 38 -7.50 -1.05 9.22
C ASN A 38 -7.47 -2.54 8.86
N SER A 39 -7.89 -3.39 9.80
CA SER A 39 -7.99 -4.84 9.65
C SER A 39 -8.84 -5.43 10.76
N ASP A 40 -9.32 -6.65 10.55
CA ASP A 40 -10.07 -7.43 11.54
C ASP A 40 -9.22 -7.79 12.80
N GLY A 41 -7.89 -7.76 12.67
CA GLY A 41 -6.93 -8.04 13.75
C GLY A 41 -6.76 -6.90 14.77
N SER A 42 -6.32 -7.29 15.98
CA SER A 42 -5.98 -6.36 17.08
C SER A 42 -4.62 -5.67 16.91
N ASP A 43 -3.85 -6.07 15.91
CA ASP A 43 -2.48 -5.63 15.62
C ASP A 43 -2.41 -4.59 14.49
N ARG A 44 -3.56 -4.00 14.13
CA ARG A 44 -3.60 -2.78 13.32
C ARG A 44 -2.93 -1.61 14.06
N ILE A 45 -2.43 -0.65 13.29
CA ILE A 45 -1.92 0.61 13.84
C ILE A 45 -3.11 1.49 14.21
N THR A 46 -3.32 1.69 15.51
CA THR A 46 -4.44 2.48 16.04
C THR A 46 -4.15 3.97 16.13
N ASP A 47 -2.89 4.35 16.34
CA ASP A 47 -2.45 5.75 16.28
C ASP A 47 -2.07 6.09 14.84
N GLN A 48 -2.98 6.77 14.15
CA GLN A 48 -2.85 7.10 12.73
C GLN A 48 -2.49 8.58 12.50
N GLY A 49 -2.11 9.32 13.54
CA GLY A 49 -1.72 10.73 13.42
C GLY A 49 -0.54 10.93 12.45
N PHE A 50 0.32 9.93 12.31
CA PHE A 50 1.43 9.95 11.34
C PHE A 50 0.97 10.09 9.88
N MET A 51 -0.22 9.58 9.51
CA MET A 51 -0.75 9.69 8.15
C MET A 51 -0.95 11.15 7.74
N GLN A 52 -1.36 11.99 8.68
CA GLN A 52 -1.51 13.43 8.45
C GLN A 52 -0.14 14.10 8.24
N GLN A 53 0.88 13.69 9.02
CA GLN A 53 2.24 14.20 8.85
C GLN A 53 2.82 13.81 7.47
N LEU A 54 2.58 12.58 7.03
CA LEU A 54 2.97 12.11 5.70
C LEU A 54 2.28 12.92 4.59
N ALA A 55 0.96 13.17 4.72
CA ALA A 55 0.21 13.98 3.75
C ALA A 55 0.74 15.42 3.64
N VAL A 56 1.03 16.06 4.78
CA VAL A 56 1.62 17.42 4.80
C VAL A 56 3.03 17.42 4.22
N ALA A 57 3.80 16.35 4.40
CA ALA A 57 5.14 16.20 3.83
C ALA A 57 5.17 15.77 2.35
N GLY A 58 4.01 15.70 1.68
CA GLY A 58 3.92 15.40 0.24
C GLY A 58 4.11 13.94 -0.12
N PHE A 59 3.91 13.00 0.82
CA PHE A 59 3.82 11.58 0.48
C PHE A 59 2.57 11.31 -0.35
N ARG A 60 2.73 10.53 -1.42
CA ARG A 60 1.65 10.20 -2.37
C ARG A 60 1.16 8.77 -2.19
N LEU A 61 2.03 7.87 -1.76
CA LEU A 61 1.77 6.44 -1.68
C LEU A 61 2.16 5.88 -0.32
N PHE A 62 1.47 4.83 0.10
CA PHE A 62 1.98 3.95 1.15
C PHE A 62 1.87 2.47 0.81
N LEU A 63 2.87 1.70 1.21
CA LEU A 63 2.91 0.25 1.05
C LEU A 63 2.75 -0.41 2.42
N HIS A 64 1.88 -1.42 2.50
CA HIS A 64 1.77 -2.26 3.69
C HIS A 64 1.50 -3.73 3.38
N GLY A 65 1.42 -4.55 4.42
CA GLY A 65 1.17 -5.98 4.31
C GLY A 65 0.34 -6.49 5.48
N HIS A 66 0.78 -7.62 6.05
CA HIS A 66 0.27 -8.27 7.26
C HIS A 66 -1.15 -8.86 7.18
N ILE A 67 -2.04 -8.33 6.34
CA ILE A 67 -3.41 -8.88 6.17
C ILE A 67 -3.52 -10.05 5.18
N HIS A 68 -2.38 -10.44 4.58
CA HIS A 68 -2.26 -11.59 3.66
C HIS A 68 -3.27 -11.56 2.50
N LYS A 69 -3.54 -10.35 2.00
CA LYS A 69 -4.48 -10.06 0.92
C LYS A 69 -4.01 -8.82 0.18
N ALA A 70 -3.89 -8.89 -1.15
CA ALA A 70 -3.68 -7.68 -1.95
C ALA A 70 -4.93 -6.79 -1.88
N GLN A 71 -4.72 -5.50 -1.59
CA GLN A 71 -5.78 -4.52 -1.31
C GLN A 71 -5.32 -3.12 -1.75
N ALA A 72 -6.24 -2.37 -2.34
CA ALA A 72 -6.08 -0.93 -2.59
C ALA A 72 -6.90 -0.15 -1.55
N THR A 73 -6.34 0.91 -1.00
CA THR A 73 -7.02 1.82 -0.07
C THR A 73 -6.68 3.27 -0.39
N VAL A 74 -7.47 4.21 0.12
CA VAL A 74 -7.20 5.64 -0.02
C VAL A 74 -7.29 6.29 1.35
N PHE A 75 -6.29 7.07 1.72
CA PHE A 75 -6.33 7.99 2.85
C PHE A 75 -6.55 9.42 2.32
N PRO A 76 -7.78 9.94 2.28
CA PRO A 76 -8.05 11.31 1.86
C PRO A 76 -7.71 12.28 3.00
N TYR A 77 -6.76 13.19 2.75
CA TYR A 77 -6.39 14.23 3.72
C TYR A 77 -7.26 15.49 3.54
N ASP A 78 -7.13 16.16 2.39
CA ASP A 78 -8.00 17.30 2.06
C ASP A 78 -9.34 16.80 1.47
N LYS A 79 -10.46 17.40 1.88
CA LYS A 79 -11.82 16.96 1.49
C LYS A 79 -12.37 17.73 0.29
N ILE A 80 -11.51 18.01 -0.68
CA ILE A 80 -11.85 18.71 -1.92
C ILE A 80 -11.37 17.91 -3.12
N PRO A 81 -11.97 18.08 -4.32
CA PRO A 81 -11.44 17.53 -5.55
C PRO A 81 -9.98 17.95 -5.76
N GLY A 82 -9.10 16.99 -6.11
CA GLY A 82 -7.66 17.25 -6.27
C GLY A 82 -6.90 17.51 -4.97
N GLY A 83 -7.55 17.40 -3.80
CA GLY A 83 -6.92 17.54 -2.50
C GLY A 83 -5.89 16.46 -2.20
N ARG A 84 -4.99 16.70 -1.24
CA ARG A 84 -3.97 15.73 -0.85
C ARG A 84 -4.60 14.42 -0.39
N LYS A 85 -4.03 13.32 -0.85
CA LYS A 85 -4.40 11.96 -0.48
C LYS A 85 -3.19 11.05 -0.57
N LEU A 86 -3.24 9.94 0.14
CA LEU A 86 -2.29 8.85 -0.05
C LEU A 86 -3.03 7.61 -0.55
N ASP A 87 -2.55 7.02 -1.65
CA ASP A 87 -3.04 5.72 -2.13
C ASP A 87 -2.23 4.61 -1.46
N GLY A 88 -2.95 3.67 -0.84
CA GLY A 88 -2.41 2.54 -0.11
C GLY A 88 -2.41 1.28 -0.94
N ILE A 89 -1.28 0.59 -0.97
CA ILE A 89 -1.07 -0.65 -1.73
C ILE A 89 -0.64 -1.75 -0.78
N CYS A 90 -1.48 -2.78 -0.64
CA CYS A 90 -1.16 -4.01 0.07
C CYS A 90 -0.75 -5.10 -0.92
N ALA A 91 0.40 -5.73 -0.71
CA ALA A 91 0.98 -6.71 -1.65
C ALA A 91 0.39 -8.13 -1.57
N GLY A 92 -0.26 -8.47 -0.44
CA GLY A 92 -0.65 -9.85 -0.15
C GLY A 92 0.50 -10.68 0.43
N THR A 93 0.64 -11.94 0.02
CA THR A 93 1.56 -12.90 0.64
C THR A 93 2.49 -13.54 -0.38
N PHE A 94 3.77 -13.17 -0.41
CA PHE A 94 4.70 -13.71 -1.41
C PHE A 94 5.08 -15.18 -1.16
N SER A 95 5.45 -15.50 0.08
CA SER A 95 6.10 -16.80 0.40
C SER A 95 5.81 -17.34 1.79
N ALA A 96 4.68 -16.98 2.42
CA ALA A 96 4.36 -17.53 3.74
C ALA A 96 3.97 -19.02 3.64
N PRO A 97 4.20 -19.82 4.70
CA PRO A 97 3.67 -21.17 4.78
C PRO A 97 2.16 -21.21 4.58
N THR A 98 1.63 -22.33 4.07
CA THR A 98 0.20 -22.50 3.74
C THR A 98 -0.74 -22.22 4.92
N PHE A 99 -0.33 -22.56 6.16
CA PHE A 99 -1.14 -22.29 7.36
C PHE A 99 -1.22 -20.81 7.75
N GLU A 100 -0.30 -19.98 7.25
CA GLU A 100 -0.34 -18.52 7.43
C GLU A 100 -1.07 -17.82 6.27
N LEU A 101 -1.42 -18.55 5.20
CA LEU A 101 -2.26 -17.97 4.15
C LEU A 101 -3.62 -17.63 4.73
N ARG A 102 -4.12 -16.45 4.33
CA ARG A 102 -5.53 -16.14 4.57
C ARG A 102 -6.37 -17.15 3.81
N SER A 103 -7.32 -17.78 4.50
CA SER A 103 -8.20 -18.77 3.88
C SER A 103 -8.79 -18.26 2.57
N ALA A 104 -8.68 -19.07 1.52
CA ALA A 104 -9.08 -18.78 0.14
C ALA A 104 -8.32 -17.63 -0.57
N TYR A 105 -7.17 -17.18 -0.06
CA TYR A 105 -6.27 -16.27 -0.77
C TYR A 105 -5.02 -17.02 -1.29
N PRO A 106 -4.64 -16.80 -2.56
CA PRO A 106 -3.41 -17.37 -3.11
C PRO A 106 -2.19 -16.61 -2.57
N TRP A 107 -0.98 -17.12 -2.85
CA TRP A 107 0.21 -16.29 -2.74
C TRP A 107 0.14 -15.14 -3.75
N GLN A 108 0.61 -13.96 -3.37
CA GLN A 108 0.47 -12.72 -4.13
C GLN A 108 1.69 -11.81 -4.01
N TYR A 109 1.92 -11.01 -5.05
CA TYR A 109 2.74 -9.81 -4.99
C TYR A 109 2.26 -8.79 -6.03
N ASN A 110 2.80 -7.57 -5.93
CA ASN A 110 2.55 -6.49 -6.87
C ASN A 110 3.82 -6.14 -7.66
N LEU A 111 3.66 -5.78 -8.94
CA LEU A 111 4.67 -5.06 -9.72
C LEU A 111 4.21 -3.61 -9.86
N LEU A 112 5.05 -2.67 -9.43
CA LEU A 112 4.77 -1.24 -9.52
C LEU A 112 5.51 -0.68 -10.75
N LYS A 113 4.76 -0.25 -11.76
CA LYS A 113 5.30 0.41 -12.95
C LYS A 113 4.99 1.90 -12.87
N ILE A 114 6.01 2.71 -12.66
CA ILE A 114 5.89 4.17 -12.62
C ILE A 114 6.35 4.71 -13.97
N ASN A 115 5.49 5.49 -14.64
CA ASN A 115 5.86 6.25 -15.84
C ASN A 115 5.26 7.66 -15.69
N ASP A 116 6.11 8.68 -15.78
CA ASP A 116 5.73 10.09 -15.61
C ASP A 116 4.86 10.29 -14.34
N ASN A 117 3.64 10.77 -14.52
CA ASN A 117 2.68 11.04 -13.44
C ASN A 117 1.66 9.90 -13.26
N GLN A 118 2.00 8.66 -13.59
CA GLN A 118 1.13 7.52 -13.38
C GLN A 118 1.87 6.31 -12.81
N LEU A 119 1.28 5.71 -11.78
CA LEU A 119 1.64 4.40 -11.28
C LEU A 119 0.61 3.37 -11.76
N THR A 120 1.06 2.33 -12.44
CA THR A 120 0.28 1.11 -12.68
C THR A 120 0.70 0.02 -11.69
N VAL A 121 -0.28 -0.54 -10.97
CA VAL A 121 -0.07 -1.64 -10.02
C VAL A 121 -0.57 -2.92 -10.65
N TYR A 122 0.33 -3.82 -11.04
CA TYR A 122 -0.03 -5.16 -11.51
C TYR A 122 -0.03 -6.15 -10.35
N THR A 123 -1.07 -6.96 -10.21
CA THR A 123 -1.16 -8.03 -9.20
C THR A 123 -0.89 -9.39 -9.83
N ARG A 124 -0.02 -10.17 -9.17
CA ARG A 124 0.31 -11.54 -9.57
C ARG A 124 -0.09 -12.51 -8.47
N ARG A 125 -0.45 -13.74 -8.87
CA ARG A 125 -0.75 -14.82 -7.94
C ARG A 125 -0.16 -16.15 -8.37
N ARG A 126 -0.04 -17.07 -7.42
CA ARG A 126 0.13 -18.52 -7.68
C ARG A 126 -0.77 -19.29 -6.72
N GLU A 127 -1.38 -20.37 -7.21
CA GLU A 127 -2.28 -21.22 -6.42
C GLU A 127 -1.54 -22.33 -5.67
N GLU A 128 -0.45 -22.84 -6.24
CA GLU A 128 0.36 -23.91 -5.68
C GLU A 128 1.68 -23.36 -5.10
N GLU A 129 2.19 -23.99 -4.04
CA GLU A 129 3.42 -23.55 -3.37
C GLU A 129 4.63 -23.51 -4.31
N ASN A 130 4.71 -24.44 -5.25
CA ASN A 130 5.74 -24.50 -6.30
C ASN A 130 5.17 -24.19 -7.69
N GLY A 131 4.00 -23.58 -7.76
CA GLY A 131 3.32 -23.25 -9.00
C GLY A 131 3.87 -22.01 -9.70
N ALA A 132 3.48 -21.85 -10.96
CA ALA A 132 3.82 -20.68 -11.75
C ALA A 132 3.03 -19.43 -11.32
N TRP A 133 3.69 -18.28 -11.36
CA TRP A 133 3.03 -16.99 -11.16
C TRP A 133 2.27 -16.55 -12.40
N LYS A 134 1.03 -16.10 -12.21
CA LYS A 134 0.15 -15.62 -13.29
C LYS A 134 -0.59 -14.34 -12.89
N PRO A 135 -1.17 -13.61 -13.87
CA PRO A 135 -2.05 -12.48 -13.61
C PRO A 135 -3.13 -12.78 -12.56
N ASP A 136 -3.34 -11.88 -11.60
CA ASP A 136 -4.45 -11.96 -10.64
C ASP A 136 -5.55 -10.95 -10.99
N ALA A 137 -6.49 -11.37 -11.84
CA ALA A 137 -7.58 -10.54 -12.34
C ALA A 137 -8.65 -10.24 -11.27
N ARG A 138 -8.31 -9.44 -10.24
CA ARG A 138 -9.17 -9.15 -9.09
C ARG A 138 -9.81 -7.76 -9.08
N TRP A 139 -9.31 -6.85 -9.91
CA TRP A 139 -9.72 -5.45 -9.87
C TRP A 139 -10.92 -5.25 -10.76
N THR A 140 -12.08 -5.01 -10.16
CA THR A 140 -13.32 -4.77 -10.89
C THR A 140 -13.28 -3.40 -11.56
N GLN A 141 -13.86 -3.30 -12.76
CA GLN A 141 -13.89 -2.06 -13.54
C GLN A 141 -15.28 -1.39 -13.59
N GLY A 142 -16.24 -1.93 -12.84
CA GLY A 142 -17.64 -1.50 -12.86
C GLY A 142 -18.55 -2.47 -13.62
N PRO A 143 -19.84 -2.12 -13.77
CA PRO A 143 -20.85 -3.04 -14.30
C PRO A 143 -20.53 -3.55 -15.70
N ARG A 144 -20.66 -4.86 -15.91
CA ARG A 144 -20.51 -5.55 -17.21
C ARG A 144 -19.09 -5.54 -17.81
N LEU A 145 -18.08 -5.12 -17.06
CA LEU A 145 -16.68 -5.22 -17.47
C LEU A 145 -15.99 -6.38 -16.75
N GLY A 146 -15.02 -7.01 -17.43
CA GLY A 146 -14.16 -8.01 -16.83
C GLY A 146 -13.30 -7.40 -15.71
N SER A 147 -12.80 -8.26 -14.82
CA SER A 147 -11.79 -7.81 -13.85
C SER A 147 -10.42 -7.79 -14.51
N LEU A 148 -9.57 -6.83 -14.10
CA LEU A 148 -8.19 -6.72 -14.54
C LEU A 148 -7.22 -7.21 -13.48
N ASP A 149 -6.02 -7.57 -13.94
CA ASP A 149 -4.87 -7.84 -13.07
C ASP A 149 -4.08 -6.58 -12.73
N TYR A 150 -4.60 -5.40 -13.05
CA TYR A 150 -3.98 -4.13 -12.70
C TYR A 150 -4.99 -3.01 -12.43
N TYR A 151 -4.50 -1.94 -11.83
CA TYR A 151 -5.16 -0.64 -11.75
C TYR A 151 -4.13 0.49 -11.81
N SER A 152 -4.57 1.71 -12.12
CA SER A 152 -3.70 2.89 -12.21
C SER A 152 -4.02 3.91 -11.13
N ILE A 153 -2.99 4.63 -10.69
CA ILE A 153 -3.04 5.75 -9.76
C ILE A 153 -2.36 6.94 -10.44
N ASP A 154 -3.06 8.07 -10.54
CA ASP A 154 -2.47 9.33 -10.98
C ASP A 154 -1.60 9.92 -9.85
N LEU A 155 -0.36 10.29 -10.15
CA LEU A 155 0.65 10.75 -9.19
C LEU A 155 0.70 12.27 -9.09
#